data_AF-A0A8T7KA01-F1
#
_entry.id   AF-A0A8T7KA01-F1
#
_cell.length_a   1.000
_cell.length_b   1.000
_cell.length_c   1.000
_cell.angle_alpha   90.00
_cell.angle_beta   90.00
_cell.angle_gamma   90.00
#
_symmetry.space_group_name_H-M   'P 1'
#
loop_
_entity.id
_entity.type
_entity.pdbx_description
1 polymer ?
#
loop_
_entity_poly.entity_id
_entity_poly.type
_entity_poly.pdbx_seq_one_letter_code
_entity_poly.pdbx_strand_id
1 'polypeptide(L)'
;MLTGKTRIWIWFIGFTLLVCIGLALAAGGARLLAQEQPLPACGEALPALWTLASEGCVARPEGYVCNGGSAPQVEPVGAGYALTSVGSLVDVASIDSIRSAPIALANGIAGLVWARVLPPVHMTALLIGDVYLQDVTPPDFATWQSLIVQTAPGLPSCAEAPRNLFLAQVVQDQTSIRLVINGISVDLVGTMAVYTTADSTVFVSLYGGVRVLALGSAQIGWAGQQVSVPYAGANLSAPAAAPNPAVAFDPTMLANIPTMLLDHVISVPQPGYVATQGTVNLRAAPSTGAALLIEVPPGQILSVLGSSPAGDWLHVQTSFGLTGWMFAELLQQNLGTLNSFYENTPTPIVRVGNPVLNATVIAPDGVNLRNAPDVSFAAIGILPFGTVVNLEARSPYSPWVRISANGSSGWVALIALETDTYIDALPIDFDVPPPPGPTRVPGSWGNAFPDPNRPGG
;
A
#
# COMPACT_ATOMS: atom_id res chain seq x y z
N MET A 1 -51.23 76.19 -57.14
CA MET A 1 -52.08 76.14 -58.36
C MET A 1 -51.19 75.75 -59.52
N LEU A 2 -51.62 74.77 -60.33
CA LEU A 2 -51.05 74.26 -61.60
C LEU A 2 -49.76 73.41 -61.48
N THR A 3 -49.80 72.07 -61.47
CA THR A 3 -49.97 71.07 -62.57
C THR A 3 -48.85 71.15 -63.64
N GLY A 4 -48.18 70.11 -64.13
CA GLY A 4 -48.24 68.63 -64.13
C GLY A 4 -47.17 68.17 -65.16
N LYS A 5 -46.54 66.99 -65.11
CA LYS A 5 -47.07 65.68 -65.52
C LYS A 5 -46.03 64.58 -65.22
N THR A 6 -46.55 63.47 -64.72
CA THR A 6 -45.94 62.15 -64.50
C THR A 6 -46.13 61.23 -65.72
N ARG A 7 -45.31 60.18 -65.85
CA ARG A 7 -45.65 58.94 -66.58
C ARG A 7 -45.13 57.72 -65.82
N ILE A 8 -46.06 56.80 -65.60
CA ILE A 8 -45.97 55.51 -64.90
C ILE A 8 -46.09 54.41 -65.98
N TRP A 9 -45.35 53.31 -65.83
CA TRP A 9 -45.58 52.07 -66.59
C TRP A 9 -46.20 51.00 -65.68
N ILE A 10 -47.17 50.28 -66.24
CA ILE A 10 -48.09 49.34 -65.60
C ILE A 10 -47.60 47.90 -65.80
N TRP A 11 -47.77 47.08 -64.77
CA TRP A 11 -47.52 45.62 -64.73
C TRP A 11 -48.64 44.82 -65.40
N PHE A 12 -48.28 43.70 -66.05
CA PHE A 12 -49.20 42.61 -66.37
C PHE A 12 -48.75 41.32 -65.66
N ILE A 13 -49.71 40.64 -65.04
CA ILE A 13 -49.58 39.39 -64.29
C ILE A 13 -49.69 38.21 -65.25
N GLY A 14 -48.78 37.23 -65.14
CA GLY A 14 -48.86 35.94 -65.80
C GLY A 14 -48.40 34.83 -64.85
N PHE A 15 -49.33 33.96 -64.48
CA PHE A 15 -49.19 32.85 -63.54
C PHE A 15 -48.42 31.70 -64.21
N THR A 16 -47.36 31.17 -63.59
CA THR A 16 -46.85 29.82 -63.89
C THR A 16 -46.26 29.19 -62.64
N LEU A 17 -46.76 28.00 -62.33
CA LEU A 17 -46.46 27.16 -61.18
C LEU A 17 -44.96 26.83 -61.09
N LEU A 18 -44.29 27.14 -59.98
CA LEU A 18 -42.97 26.61 -59.66
C LEU A 18 -43.01 25.94 -58.28
N VAL A 19 -42.60 24.68 -58.26
CA VAL A 19 -42.45 23.83 -57.07
C VAL A 19 -41.34 24.39 -56.19
N CYS A 20 -41.69 24.91 -55.01
CA CYS A 20 -40.71 25.27 -53.98
C CYS A 20 -40.29 24.02 -53.21
N ILE A 21 -39.08 23.52 -53.50
CA ILE A 21 -38.33 22.64 -52.59
C ILE A 21 -37.86 23.52 -51.43
N GLY A 22 -38.45 23.33 -50.25
CA GLY A 22 -37.94 23.94 -49.02
C GLY A 22 -36.63 23.25 -48.60
N LEU A 23 -35.50 23.91 -48.81
CA LEU A 23 -34.26 23.57 -48.13
C LEU A 23 -34.30 24.17 -46.72
N ALA A 24 -34.71 23.36 -45.74
CA ALA A 24 -34.46 23.65 -44.34
C ALA A 24 -32.97 23.36 -44.04
N LEU A 25 -32.15 24.41 -43.93
CA LEU A 25 -30.81 24.33 -43.37
C LEU A 25 -30.92 24.08 -41.86
N ALA A 26 -30.99 22.82 -41.47
CA ALA A 26 -30.71 22.41 -40.11
C ALA A 26 -29.19 22.53 -39.89
N ALA A 27 -28.77 23.57 -39.16
CA ALA A 27 -27.42 23.65 -38.59
C ALA A 27 -27.29 22.61 -37.48
N GLY A 28 -27.15 21.34 -37.86
CA GLY A 28 -26.76 20.26 -36.98
C GLY A 28 -25.28 20.41 -36.65
N GLY A 29 -24.97 21.14 -35.58
CA GLY A 29 -23.65 21.09 -34.98
C GLY A 29 -23.42 19.69 -34.43
N ALA A 30 -22.81 18.80 -35.23
CA ALA A 30 -22.29 17.54 -34.74
C ALA A 30 -21.17 17.87 -33.74
N ARG A 31 -21.49 17.82 -32.44
CA ARG A 31 -20.46 17.72 -31.41
C ARG A 31 -19.78 16.38 -31.61
N LEU A 32 -18.61 16.40 -32.25
CA LEU A 32 -17.63 15.32 -32.13
C LEU A 32 -17.25 15.25 -30.65
N LEU A 33 -17.95 14.41 -29.90
CA LEU A 33 -17.42 13.91 -28.65
C LEU A 33 -16.20 13.07 -29.05
N ALA A 34 -15.00 13.54 -28.70
CA ALA A 34 -13.82 12.69 -28.73
C ALA A 34 -14.14 11.50 -27.82
N GLN A 35 -14.42 10.35 -28.44
CA GLN A 35 -14.60 9.11 -27.71
C GLN A 35 -13.20 8.73 -27.23
N GLU A 36 -12.90 8.99 -25.96
CA GLU A 36 -11.67 8.49 -25.32
C GLU A 36 -11.63 6.98 -25.57
N GLN A 37 -10.69 6.55 -26.41
CA GLN A 37 -10.46 5.13 -26.61
C GLN A 37 -9.93 4.57 -25.29
N PRO A 38 -10.48 3.46 -24.79
CA PRO A 38 -9.96 2.83 -23.58
C PRO A 38 -8.48 2.49 -23.76
N LEU A 39 -7.70 2.63 -22.69
CA LEU A 39 -6.29 2.27 -22.69
C LEU A 39 -6.12 0.80 -23.13
N PRO A 40 -5.04 0.46 -23.85
CA PRO A 40 -4.75 -0.92 -24.21
C PRO A 40 -4.51 -1.76 -22.95
N ALA A 41 -4.72 -3.09 -23.04
CA ALA A 41 -4.38 -4.03 -21.98
C ALA A 41 -2.87 -4.33 -21.99
N CYS A 42 -2.25 -4.45 -20.82
CA CYS A 42 -0.84 -4.81 -20.64
C CYS A 42 -0.56 -6.31 -20.90
N GLY A 43 -1.60 -7.16 -20.84
CA GLY A 43 -1.50 -8.60 -21.01
C GLY A 43 -0.50 -9.27 -20.05
N GLU A 44 0.13 -10.36 -20.48
CA GLU A 44 1.11 -11.14 -19.70
C GLU A 44 2.44 -10.41 -19.45
N ALA A 45 2.68 -9.26 -20.10
CA ALA A 45 3.95 -8.55 -19.97
C ALA A 45 4.17 -7.97 -18.56
N LEU A 46 3.10 -7.49 -17.92
CA LEU A 46 3.20 -6.85 -16.61
C LEU A 46 3.45 -7.86 -15.46
N PRO A 47 2.72 -9.00 -15.36
CA PRO A 47 3.05 -10.04 -14.38
C PRO A 47 4.46 -10.64 -14.56
N ALA A 48 4.91 -10.83 -15.80
CA ALA A 48 6.26 -11.32 -16.09
C ALA A 48 7.33 -10.31 -15.61
N LEU A 49 7.10 -9.02 -15.81
CA LEU A 49 7.96 -7.96 -15.29
C LEU A 49 8.03 -7.98 -13.76
N TRP A 50 6.89 -8.08 -13.07
CA TRP A 50 6.87 -8.15 -11.59
C TRP A 50 7.65 -9.33 -11.05
N THR A 51 7.49 -10.50 -11.70
CA THR A 51 8.23 -11.72 -11.34
C THR A 51 9.73 -11.51 -11.49
N LEU A 52 10.16 -11.04 -12.66
CA LEU A 52 11.58 -10.78 -12.96
C LEU A 52 12.19 -9.74 -12.00
N ALA A 53 11.47 -8.66 -11.73
CA ALA A 53 11.92 -7.60 -10.81
C ALA A 53 12.06 -8.12 -9.37
N SER A 54 11.08 -8.90 -8.91
CA SER A 54 11.06 -9.48 -7.58
C SER A 54 12.26 -10.41 -7.36
N GLU A 55 12.49 -11.35 -8.28
CA GLU A 55 13.64 -12.27 -8.24
C GLU A 55 14.98 -11.54 -8.36
N GLY A 56 15.00 -10.44 -9.11
CA GLY A 56 16.19 -9.63 -9.31
C GLY A 56 16.61 -8.79 -8.10
N CYS A 57 15.64 -8.19 -7.38
CA CYS A 57 15.92 -7.07 -6.47
C CYS A 57 15.45 -7.21 -5.02
N VAL A 58 14.46 -8.07 -4.72
CA VAL A 58 13.89 -8.14 -3.36
C VAL A 58 14.92 -8.65 -2.35
N ALA A 59 15.62 -9.74 -2.65
CA ALA A 59 16.61 -10.33 -1.75
C ALA A 59 18.01 -9.68 -1.86
N ARG A 60 18.10 -8.43 -2.31
CA ARG A 60 19.37 -7.72 -2.47
C ARG A 60 19.73 -6.92 -1.22
N PRO A 61 21.03 -6.79 -0.91
CA PRO A 61 21.49 -6.16 0.33
C PRO A 61 21.04 -4.69 0.45
N GLU A 62 20.96 -4.23 1.70
CA GLU A 62 20.82 -2.81 2.02
C GLU A 62 22.04 -2.00 1.59
N GLY A 63 21.88 -0.69 1.42
CA GLY A 63 22.94 0.21 0.94
C GLY A 63 23.12 0.22 -0.56
N TYR A 64 22.25 -0.45 -1.31
CA TYR A 64 22.33 -0.51 -2.76
C TYR A 64 21.04 -0.05 -3.44
N VAL A 65 21.23 0.53 -4.62
CA VAL A 65 20.19 0.68 -5.63
C VAL A 65 20.22 -0.55 -6.53
N CYS A 66 19.05 -1.15 -6.75
CA CYS A 66 18.88 -2.30 -7.63
C CYS A 66 17.98 -1.95 -8.82
N ASN A 67 18.43 -2.25 -10.04
CA ASN A 67 17.60 -2.14 -11.22
C ASN A 67 16.63 -3.33 -11.30
N GLY A 68 15.32 -3.08 -11.25
CA GLY A 68 14.26 -4.09 -11.38
C GLY A 68 13.63 -4.18 -12.77
N GLY A 69 14.05 -3.35 -13.73
CA GLY A 69 13.49 -3.32 -15.08
C GLY A 69 14.46 -2.72 -16.09
N SER A 70 14.02 -1.67 -16.79
CA SER A 70 14.86 -0.87 -17.68
C SER A 70 15.88 -0.06 -16.90
N ALA A 71 17.10 0.04 -17.44
CA ALA A 71 18.21 0.73 -16.81
C ALA A 71 17.87 2.19 -16.43
N PRO A 72 17.91 2.55 -15.14
CA PRO A 72 17.72 3.93 -14.72
C PRO A 72 18.95 4.78 -15.08
N GLN A 73 18.75 6.09 -15.14
CA GLN A 73 19.85 7.05 -15.15
C GLN A 73 20.26 7.34 -13.71
N VAL A 74 21.56 7.35 -13.42
CA VAL A 74 22.11 7.73 -12.11
C VAL A 74 23.27 8.68 -12.28
N GLU A 75 23.42 9.61 -11.36
CA GLU A 75 24.52 10.58 -11.34
C GLU A 75 25.28 10.50 -10.00
N PRO A 76 26.61 10.72 -9.97
CA PRO A 76 27.48 10.96 -11.12
C PRO A 76 27.65 9.72 -12.02
N VAL A 77 27.72 9.96 -13.33
CA VAL A 77 27.93 8.91 -14.33
C VAL A 77 29.36 8.37 -14.20
N GLY A 78 29.52 7.08 -13.90
CA GLY A 78 30.83 6.42 -13.89
C GLY A 78 31.31 5.82 -12.56
N ALA A 79 30.43 5.60 -11.58
CA ALA A 79 30.74 4.90 -10.32
C ALA A 79 31.22 3.43 -10.47
N GLY A 80 31.58 2.96 -11.68
CA GLY A 80 32.10 1.60 -11.91
C GLY A 80 31.04 0.50 -12.08
N TYR A 81 29.76 0.83 -11.92
CA TYR A 81 28.64 -0.12 -12.02
C TYR A 81 27.58 0.41 -12.97
N ALA A 82 27.24 -0.38 -14.00
CA ALA A 82 26.15 -0.04 -14.91
C ALA A 82 24.90 -0.78 -14.44
N LEU A 83 23.83 -0.05 -14.14
CA LEU A 83 22.51 -0.61 -13.81
C LEU A 83 21.81 -1.18 -15.06
N THR A 84 22.54 -1.86 -15.95
CA THR A 84 22.09 -2.21 -17.31
C THR A 84 21.13 -3.39 -17.36
N SER A 85 21.26 -4.36 -16.44
CA SER A 85 20.40 -5.53 -16.37
C SER A 85 19.65 -5.58 -15.05
N VAL A 86 18.50 -6.27 -15.05
CA VAL A 86 17.75 -6.54 -13.82
C VAL A 86 18.64 -7.24 -12.79
N GLY A 87 18.58 -6.81 -11.53
CA GLY A 87 19.39 -7.30 -10.43
C GLY A 87 20.78 -6.65 -10.32
N SER A 88 21.17 -5.78 -11.25
CA SER A 88 22.42 -5.01 -11.14
C SER A 88 22.33 -4.04 -9.96
N LEU A 89 23.45 -3.87 -9.25
CA LEU A 89 23.56 -3.05 -8.05
C LEU A 89 24.52 -1.88 -8.25
N VAL A 90 24.23 -0.76 -7.60
CA VAL A 90 25.18 0.33 -7.36
C VAL A 90 25.02 0.80 -5.92
N ASP A 91 26.12 1.19 -5.27
CA ASP A 91 26.09 1.71 -3.90
C ASP A 91 25.27 3.01 -3.84
N VAL A 92 24.26 3.05 -2.97
CA VAL A 92 23.38 4.21 -2.81
C VAL A 92 24.14 5.45 -2.35
N ALA A 93 25.20 5.28 -1.56
CA ALA A 93 26.02 6.38 -1.06
C ALA A 93 26.95 6.97 -2.14
N SER A 94 27.09 6.31 -3.29
CA SER A 94 27.95 6.74 -4.40
C SER A 94 27.22 7.58 -5.46
N ILE A 95 25.91 7.80 -5.30
CA ILE A 95 25.06 8.50 -6.25
C ILE A 95 24.30 9.64 -5.58
N ASP A 96 24.04 10.69 -6.36
CA ASP A 96 23.31 11.90 -5.97
C ASP A 96 21.89 11.92 -6.56
N SER A 97 21.65 11.19 -7.66
CA SER A 97 20.33 11.14 -8.28
C SER A 97 20.03 9.82 -8.98
N ILE A 98 18.74 9.53 -9.10
CA ILE A 98 18.17 8.38 -9.80
C ILE A 98 17.01 8.88 -10.66
N ARG A 99 16.97 8.49 -11.92
CA ARG A 99 15.78 8.60 -12.76
C ARG A 99 15.39 7.26 -13.34
N SER A 100 14.25 6.74 -12.93
CA SER A 100 13.67 5.51 -13.50
C SER A 100 12.97 5.79 -14.83
N ALA A 101 12.87 4.76 -15.68
CA ALA A 101 12.21 4.84 -16.97
C ALA A 101 10.66 4.84 -16.84
N PRO A 102 9.89 5.32 -17.83
CA PRO A 102 8.44 5.14 -17.81
C PRO A 102 8.03 3.65 -17.88
N ILE A 103 6.76 3.35 -17.57
CA ILE A 103 6.16 2.06 -17.92
C ILE A 103 5.52 2.18 -19.31
N ALA A 104 6.22 1.66 -20.32
CA ALA A 104 5.81 1.63 -21.72
C ALA A 104 6.06 0.23 -22.30
N LEU A 105 5.23 -0.72 -21.87
CA LEU A 105 5.40 -2.15 -22.15
C LEU A 105 5.36 -2.50 -23.64
N ALA A 106 4.65 -1.71 -24.45
CA ALA A 106 4.66 -1.86 -25.92
C ALA A 106 6.06 -1.73 -26.53
N ASN A 107 6.98 -1.02 -25.85
CA ASN A 107 8.36 -0.83 -26.25
C ASN A 107 9.34 -1.68 -25.41
N GLY A 108 8.84 -2.56 -24.55
CA GLY A 108 9.66 -3.31 -23.59
C GLY A 108 10.32 -2.45 -22.51
N ILE A 109 9.79 -1.24 -22.26
CA ILE A 109 10.34 -0.30 -21.28
C ILE A 109 9.50 -0.35 -20.00
N ALA A 110 10.18 -0.47 -18.85
CA ALA A 110 9.56 -0.44 -17.54
C ALA A 110 10.55 0.06 -16.48
N GLY A 111 10.32 1.24 -15.91
CA GLY A 111 11.11 1.69 -14.76
C GLY A 111 10.64 1.05 -13.47
N LEU A 112 11.53 0.24 -12.89
CA LEU A 112 11.43 -0.25 -11.53
C LEU A 112 12.80 -0.19 -10.89
N VAL A 113 12.89 0.50 -9.75
CA VAL A 113 14.15 0.66 -9.05
C VAL A 113 13.91 0.55 -7.55
N TRP A 114 14.67 -0.31 -6.89
CA TRP A 114 14.76 -0.34 -5.43
C TRP A 114 15.96 0.50 -5.01
N ALA A 115 15.80 1.31 -3.97
CA ALA A 115 16.91 1.98 -3.29
C ALA A 115 16.78 1.73 -1.79
N ARG A 116 17.71 0.93 -1.23
CA ARG A 116 17.73 0.63 0.21
C ARG A 116 18.73 1.55 0.88
N VAL A 117 18.23 2.58 1.52
CA VAL A 117 19.04 3.61 2.20
C VAL A 117 19.38 3.12 3.59
N LEU A 118 20.66 3.20 3.96
CA LEU A 118 21.17 2.79 5.27
C LEU A 118 20.77 3.79 6.38
N PRO A 119 21.01 3.46 7.65
CA PRO A 119 20.89 4.43 8.74
C PRO A 119 21.65 5.74 8.44
N PRO A 120 21.10 6.91 8.83
CA PRO A 120 20.03 7.08 9.82
C PRO A 120 18.59 7.17 9.25
N VAL A 121 18.41 7.13 7.93
CA VAL A 121 17.05 7.12 7.33
C VAL A 121 16.47 5.71 7.37
N HIS A 122 17.28 4.70 7.06
CA HIS A 122 16.92 3.27 7.08
C HIS A 122 15.56 2.96 6.44
N MET A 123 15.51 3.14 5.12
CA MET A 123 14.28 2.96 4.33
C MET A 123 14.52 2.11 3.08
N THR A 124 13.48 1.39 2.66
CA THR A 124 13.38 0.86 1.30
C THR A 124 12.51 1.81 0.47
N ALA A 125 13.10 2.40 -0.58
CA ALA A 125 12.38 3.13 -1.61
C ALA A 125 12.14 2.24 -2.84
N LEU A 126 10.93 2.28 -3.40
CA LEU A 126 10.58 1.64 -4.66
C LEU A 126 10.03 2.70 -5.64
N LEU A 127 10.76 2.92 -6.72
CA LEU A 127 10.36 3.81 -7.81
C LEU A 127 9.64 3.00 -8.88
N ILE A 128 8.44 3.44 -9.23
CA ILE A 128 7.58 2.78 -10.22
C ILE A 128 7.28 3.80 -11.32
N GLY A 129 7.63 3.47 -12.57
CA GLY A 129 7.46 4.39 -13.70
C GLY A 129 8.51 5.52 -13.73
N ASP A 130 8.22 6.62 -14.43
CA ASP A 130 9.16 7.74 -14.57
C ASP A 130 9.14 8.59 -13.29
N VAL A 131 10.15 8.34 -12.45
CA VAL A 131 10.35 8.99 -11.17
C VAL A 131 11.79 9.48 -11.13
N TYR A 132 11.94 10.77 -10.83
CA TYR A 132 13.21 11.40 -10.54
C TYR A 132 13.33 11.56 -9.03
N LEU A 133 14.47 11.11 -8.51
CA LEU A 133 14.84 11.19 -7.12
C LEU A 133 16.24 11.82 -7.04
N GLN A 134 16.42 12.82 -6.20
CA GLN A 134 17.69 13.49 -6.00
C GLN A 134 17.96 13.70 -4.53
N ASP A 135 19.17 13.35 -4.09
CA ASP A 135 19.68 13.73 -2.79
C ASP A 135 20.08 15.21 -2.81
N VAL A 136 19.46 15.98 -1.90
CA VAL A 136 19.77 17.39 -1.65
C VAL A 136 20.16 17.62 -0.18
N THR A 137 20.59 16.55 0.48
CA THR A 137 21.08 16.58 1.86
C THR A 137 22.27 17.54 1.97
N PRO A 138 22.26 18.47 2.95
CA PRO A 138 23.41 19.34 3.16
C PRO A 138 24.66 18.53 3.56
N PRO A 139 25.88 19.00 3.22
CA PRO A 139 27.12 18.22 3.41
C PRO A 139 27.41 17.78 4.85
N ASP A 140 26.81 18.42 5.84
CA ASP A 140 27.00 18.11 7.26
C ASP A 140 26.12 16.94 7.76
N PHE A 141 25.26 16.38 6.91
CA PHE A 141 24.34 15.29 7.24
C PHE A 141 24.64 14.04 6.39
N ALA A 142 24.25 12.86 6.90
CA ALA A 142 24.37 11.63 6.13
C ALA A 142 23.43 11.68 4.92
N THR A 143 23.92 11.26 3.75
CA THR A 143 23.22 11.31 2.46
C THR A 143 21.82 10.70 2.53
N TRP A 144 20.97 11.10 1.60
CA TRP A 144 19.58 10.64 1.42
C TRP A 144 18.62 11.00 2.57
N GLN A 145 18.99 11.91 3.46
CA GLN A 145 18.08 12.47 4.49
C GLN A 145 17.14 13.54 3.94
N SER A 146 17.52 14.23 2.87
CA SER A 146 16.71 15.24 2.20
C SER A 146 16.66 14.97 0.70
N LEU A 147 15.44 14.81 0.18
CA LEU A 147 15.20 14.30 -1.15
C LEU A 147 14.32 15.26 -1.93
N ILE A 148 14.63 15.43 -3.22
CA ILE A 148 13.65 15.87 -4.21
C ILE A 148 13.07 14.62 -4.88
N VAL A 149 11.75 14.47 -4.79
CA VAL A 149 10.96 13.42 -5.45
C VAL A 149 10.08 14.10 -6.49
N GLN A 150 10.18 13.69 -7.75
CA GLN A 150 9.33 14.16 -8.84
C GLN A 150 8.83 12.98 -9.66
N THR A 151 7.53 12.85 -9.80
CA THR A 151 6.88 11.83 -10.65
C THR A 151 6.40 12.48 -11.94
N ALA A 152 6.59 11.82 -13.09
CA ALA A 152 6.04 12.32 -14.34
C ALA A 152 4.49 12.36 -14.29
N PRO A 153 3.85 13.39 -14.87
CA PRO A 153 2.39 13.55 -14.82
C PRO A 153 1.64 12.58 -15.75
N GLY A 154 2.36 11.83 -16.58
CA GLY A 154 1.77 10.90 -17.55
C GLY A 154 0.97 9.80 -16.88
N LEU A 155 -0.21 9.50 -17.44
CA LEU A 155 -0.99 8.34 -17.07
C LEU A 155 -0.34 7.05 -17.60
N PRO A 156 -0.68 5.89 -17.01
CA PRO A 156 -0.18 4.61 -17.47
C PRO A 156 -0.50 4.38 -18.95
N SER A 157 0.43 3.77 -19.68
CA SER A 157 0.26 3.47 -21.10
C SER A 157 -0.72 2.33 -21.38
N CYS A 158 -1.07 1.54 -20.35
CA CYS A 158 -2.05 0.46 -20.39
C CYS A 158 -2.84 0.40 -19.07
N ALA A 159 -4.05 -0.19 -19.10
CA ALA A 159 -5.03 -0.09 -18.02
C ALA A 159 -4.58 -0.73 -16.69
N GLU A 160 -3.79 -1.80 -16.76
CA GLU A 160 -3.32 -2.57 -15.61
C GLU A 160 -2.03 -2.00 -15.00
N ALA A 161 -1.37 -1.04 -15.67
CA ALA A 161 -0.14 -0.45 -15.17
C ALA A 161 -0.44 0.58 -14.06
N PRO A 162 0.36 0.61 -12.99
CA PRO A 162 0.28 1.66 -11.98
C PRO A 162 0.76 3.00 -12.55
N ARG A 163 0.36 4.10 -11.91
CA ARG A 163 0.90 5.43 -12.21
C ARG A 163 2.34 5.54 -11.74
N ASN A 164 3.01 6.63 -12.14
CA ASN A 164 4.35 6.93 -11.64
C ASN A 164 4.27 7.23 -10.13
N LEU A 165 4.99 6.44 -9.32
CA LEU A 165 4.89 6.46 -7.86
C LEU A 165 6.27 6.27 -7.24
N PHE A 166 6.56 7.05 -6.21
CA PHE A 166 7.62 6.77 -5.25
C PHE A 166 7.00 6.13 -4.02
N LEU A 167 7.39 4.90 -3.69
CA LEU A 167 6.99 4.26 -2.45
C LEU A 167 8.15 4.28 -1.47
N ALA A 168 7.88 4.56 -0.20
CA ALA A 168 8.87 4.48 0.87
C ALA A 168 8.32 3.61 2.00
N GLN A 169 9.15 2.68 2.46
CA GLN A 169 8.82 1.74 3.51
C GLN A 169 9.91 1.75 4.58
N VAL A 170 9.47 1.84 5.84
CA VAL A 170 10.32 1.68 7.01
C VAL A 170 10.80 0.23 7.10
N VAL A 171 12.10 0.02 7.31
CA VAL A 171 12.68 -1.32 7.50
C VAL A 171 12.30 -1.87 8.88
N GLN A 172 12.19 -3.20 9.01
CA GLN A 172 11.49 -3.90 10.09
C GLN A 172 12.06 -3.65 11.52
N ASP A 173 13.34 -3.32 11.65
CA ASP A 173 13.98 -3.03 12.94
C ASP A 173 13.75 -1.59 13.43
N GLN A 174 13.11 -0.74 12.62
CA GLN A 174 12.77 0.63 12.97
C GLN A 174 11.27 0.80 13.20
N THR A 175 10.91 1.59 14.22
CA THR A 175 9.51 1.95 14.48
C THR A 175 9.05 3.13 13.63
N SER A 176 9.98 3.99 13.21
CA SER A 176 9.71 5.17 12.41
C SER A 176 10.98 5.72 11.80
N ILE A 177 10.88 6.40 10.66
CA ILE A 177 11.98 7.13 10.04
C ILE A 177 11.65 8.61 9.94
N ARG A 178 12.69 9.45 9.89
CA ARG A 178 12.57 10.87 9.59
C ARG A 178 13.41 11.22 8.38
N LEU A 179 12.78 11.92 7.45
CA LEU A 179 13.42 12.43 6.24
C LEU A 179 12.75 13.73 5.80
N VAL A 180 13.36 14.42 4.84
CA VAL A 180 12.78 15.57 4.16
C VAL A 180 12.48 15.17 2.73
N ILE A 181 11.24 15.37 2.27
CA ILE A 181 10.87 15.17 0.87
C ILE A 181 10.34 16.50 0.33
N ASN A 182 10.90 17.00 -0.76
CA ASN A 182 10.48 18.25 -1.41
C ASN A 182 10.45 19.45 -0.43
N GLY A 183 11.39 19.50 0.51
CA GLY A 183 11.44 20.54 1.55
C GLY A 183 10.40 20.38 2.67
N ILE A 184 9.73 19.23 2.77
CA ILE A 184 8.74 18.90 3.80
C ILE A 184 9.36 17.91 4.78
N SER A 185 9.31 18.20 6.08
CA SER A 185 9.72 17.25 7.11
C SER A 185 8.67 16.14 7.21
N VAL A 186 9.11 14.89 7.07
CA VAL A 186 8.27 13.70 7.10
C VAL A 186 8.72 12.79 8.23
N ASP A 187 7.81 12.48 9.16
CA ASP A 187 7.95 11.34 10.06
C ASP A 187 7.07 10.21 9.50
N LEU A 188 7.68 9.09 9.13
CA LEU A 188 6.96 7.94 8.56
C LEU A 188 6.99 6.76 9.53
N VAL A 189 5.82 6.18 9.77
CA VAL A 189 5.64 4.87 10.39
C VAL A 189 5.00 3.96 9.35
N GLY A 190 5.65 2.86 8.97
CA GLY A 190 5.10 1.91 8.02
C GLY A 190 5.44 2.21 6.56
N THR A 191 4.43 2.45 5.71
CA THR A 191 4.63 2.61 4.25
C THR A 191 3.80 3.76 3.70
N MET A 192 4.42 4.60 2.88
CA MET A 192 3.76 5.68 2.15
C MET A 192 4.02 5.59 0.65
N ALA A 193 3.07 6.13 -0.12
CA ALA A 193 3.25 6.48 -1.52
C ALA A 193 3.37 8.01 -1.65
N VAL A 194 4.19 8.45 -2.59
CA VAL A 194 4.35 9.86 -2.95
C VAL A 194 4.21 10.01 -4.45
N TYR A 195 3.45 11.02 -4.86
CA TYR A 195 3.42 11.50 -6.23
C TYR A 195 3.33 13.03 -6.27
N THR A 196 3.77 13.61 -7.37
CA THR A 196 3.77 15.05 -7.59
C THR A 196 2.83 15.43 -8.73
N THR A 197 2.12 16.54 -8.55
CA THR A 197 1.38 17.23 -9.60
C THR A 197 2.17 18.47 -10.05
N ALA A 198 1.57 19.31 -10.91
CA ALA A 198 2.18 20.57 -11.31
C ALA A 198 2.35 21.57 -10.15
N ASP A 199 1.60 21.39 -9.07
CA ASP A 199 1.40 22.36 -8.00
C ASP A 199 1.37 21.74 -6.60
N SER A 200 1.61 20.43 -6.44
CA SER A 200 1.54 19.76 -5.15
C SER A 200 2.45 18.54 -5.07
N THR A 201 2.93 18.25 -3.86
CA THR A 201 3.40 16.91 -3.48
C THR A 201 2.33 16.25 -2.63
N VAL A 202 1.93 15.03 -2.97
CA VAL A 202 0.90 14.26 -2.26
C VAL A 202 1.53 13.06 -1.60
N PHE A 203 1.29 12.92 -0.30
CA PHE A 203 1.69 11.77 0.53
C PHE A 203 0.46 10.95 0.83
N VAL A 204 0.49 9.65 0.53
CA VAL A 204 -0.59 8.72 0.83
C VAL A 204 -0.07 7.66 1.79
N SER A 205 -0.70 7.52 2.96
CA SER A 205 -0.34 6.48 3.91
C SER A 205 -0.99 5.16 3.50
N LEU A 206 -0.15 4.14 3.26
CA LEU A 206 -0.60 2.80 2.89
C LEU A 206 -0.60 1.85 4.09
N TYR A 207 0.33 2.03 5.02
CA TYR A 207 0.41 1.25 6.25
C TYR A 207 0.98 2.12 7.35
N GLY A 208 0.44 2.03 8.57
CA GLY A 208 0.81 2.91 9.68
C GLY A 208 0.29 4.34 9.46
N GLY A 209 1.21 5.31 9.38
CA GLY A 209 0.86 6.72 9.21
C GLY A 209 2.05 7.61 8.88
N VAL A 210 1.75 8.80 8.38
CA VAL A 210 2.72 9.83 8.03
C VAL A 210 2.38 11.12 8.74
N ARG A 211 3.38 11.76 9.33
CA ARG A 211 3.29 13.15 9.80
C ARG A 211 4.11 14.01 8.85
N VAL A 212 3.44 14.97 8.21
CA VAL A 212 4.08 15.95 7.33
C VAL A 212 4.08 17.31 7.99
N LEU A 213 5.21 18.01 7.94
CA LEU A 213 5.42 19.32 8.54
C LEU A 213 6.05 20.25 7.51
N ALA A 214 5.34 21.34 7.20
CA ALA A 214 5.85 22.42 6.37
C ALA A 214 5.34 23.77 6.89
N LEU A 215 6.17 24.81 6.78
CA LEU A 215 5.84 26.18 7.19
C LEU A 215 5.27 26.29 8.62
N GLY A 216 5.78 25.48 9.55
CA GLY A 216 5.36 25.47 10.96
C GLY A 216 4.04 24.75 11.25
N SER A 217 3.36 24.19 10.24
CA SER A 217 2.11 23.45 10.40
C SER A 217 2.29 21.96 10.12
N ALA A 218 1.78 21.12 11.00
CA ALA A 218 1.85 19.66 10.88
C ALA A 218 0.49 19.05 10.60
N GLN A 219 0.46 18.02 9.76
CA GLN A 219 -0.71 17.19 9.48
C GLN A 219 -0.33 15.72 9.61
N ILE A 220 -1.25 14.91 10.14
CA ILE A 220 -1.09 13.46 10.27
C ILE A 220 -2.07 12.80 9.30
N GLY A 221 -1.57 11.95 8.42
CA GLY A 221 -2.37 11.08 7.57
C GLY A 221 -2.22 9.62 8.03
N TRP A 222 -3.31 9.02 8.49
CA TRP A 222 -3.34 7.58 8.81
C TRP A 222 -3.46 6.75 7.54
N ALA A 223 -3.13 5.46 7.61
CA ALA A 223 -3.37 4.53 6.51
C ALA A 223 -4.82 4.66 5.98
N GLY A 224 -4.96 4.83 4.67
CA GLY A 224 -6.25 5.19 4.05
C GLY A 224 -6.41 6.69 3.74
N GLN A 225 -5.52 7.54 4.23
CA GLN A 225 -5.58 8.99 4.01
C GLN A 225 -4.40 9.49 3.17
N GLN A 226 -4.60 10.67 2.59
CA GLN A 226 -3.59 11.45 1.93
C GLN A 226 -3.46 12.84 2.54
N VAL A 227 -2.26 13.42 2.43
CA VAL A 227 -1.98 14.82 2.73
C VAL A 227 -1.28 15.44 1.52
N SER A 228 -1.78 16.59 1.06
CA SER A 228 -1.16 17.35 -0.03
C SER A 228 -0.49 18.61 0.49
N VAL A 229 0.66 18.94 -0.08
CA VAL A 229 1.43 20.16 0.22
C VAL A 229 1.59 20.98 -1.07
N PRO A 230 1.07 22.22 -1.12
CA PRO A 230 1.10 23.03 -2.33
C PRO A 230 2.47 23.66 -2.65
N TYR A 231 2.73 23.88 -3.93
CA TYR A 231 3.92 24.54 -4.49
C TYR A 231 3.54 25.62 -5.50
N ALA A 232 4.46 26.57 -5.71
CA ALA A 232 4.35 27.60 -6.73
C ALA A 232 5.09 27.15 -7.99
N GLY A 233 4.42 26.34 -8.82
CA GLY A 233 5.00 25.77 -10.03
C GLY A 233 5.95 24.59 -9.77
N ALA A 234 6.89 24.36 -10.68
CA ALA A 234 7.70 23.13 -10.70
C ALA A 234 8.86 23.10 -9.69
N ASN A 235 9.13 24.16 -8.94
CA ASN A 235 10.19 24.14 -7.94
C ASN A 235 9.72 23.42 -6.67
N LEU A 236 10.13 22.17 -6.51
CA LEU A 236 9.78 21.31 -5.37
C LEU A 236 10.70 21.50 -4.16
N SER A 237 11.66 22.43 -4.18
CA SER A 237 12.58 22.62 -3.06
C SER A 237 11.97 23.36 -1.87
N ALA A 238 10.83 24.05 -2.06
CA ALA A 238 10.20 24.88 -1.03
C ALA A 238 8.67 24.90 -1.18
N PRO A 239 7.93 24.39 -0.18
CA PRO A 239 6.47 24.49 -0.14
C PRO A 239 5.97 25.94 -0.21
N ALA A 240 4.91 26.18 -0.97
CA ALA A 240 4.27 27.50 -1.07
C ALA A 240 3.22 27.75 0.02
N ALA A 241 2.69 26.69 0.62
CA ALA A 241 1.70 26.76 1.69
C ALA A 241 1.87 25.63 2.71
N ALA A 242 1.21 25.77 3.85
CA ALA A 242 1.12 24.71 4.86
C ALA A 242 0.45 23.45 4.28
N PRO A 243 0.70 22.26 4.85
CA PRO A 243 0.03 21.04 4.43
C PRO A 243 -1.49 21.15 4.61
N ASN A 244 -2.25 20.68 3.63
CA ASN A 244 -3.70 20.63 3.71
C ASN A 244 -4.15 19.59 4.76
N PRO A 245 -5.34 19.73 5.38
CA PRO A 245 -5.88 18.70 6.25
C PRO A 245 -5.92 17.33 5.57
N ALA A 246 -5.63 16.27 6.33
CA ALA A 246 -5.69 14.91 5.80
C ALA A 246 -7.11 14.55 5.35
N VAL A 247 -7.23 13.91 4.19
CA VAL A 247 -8.48 13.43 3.61
C VAL A 247 -8.35 11.98 3.18
N ALA A 248 -9.45 11.24 3.07
CA ALA A 248 -9.42 9.91 2.46
C ALA A 248 -8.83 10.00 1.04
N PHE A 249 -7.93 9.07 0.68
CA PHE A 249 -7.27 9.12 -0.62
C PHE A 249 -8.23 8.75 -1.77
N ASP A 250 -7.92 9.22 -2.98
CA ASP A 250 -8.63 8.79 -4.19
C ASP A 250 -8.12 7.40 -4.64
N PRO A 251 -8.95 6.35 -4.67
CA PRO A 251 -8.49 5.01 -5.01
C PRO A 251 -8.02 4.83 -6.45
N THR A 252 -8.46 5.68 -7.37
CA THR A 252 -7.89 5.72 -8.73
C THR A 252 -6.41 6.12 -8.69
N MET A 253 -6.05 6.93 -7.67
CA MET A 253 -4.69 7.33 -7.37
C MET A 253 -3.88 6.25 -6.64
N LEU A 254 -4.34 5.02 -6.50
CA LEU A 254 -3.48 3.89 -6.13
C LEU A 254 -3.84 2.61 -6.88
N ALA A 255 -4.57 2.72 -7.99
CA ALA A 255 -4.95 1.58 -8.80
C ALA A 255 -3.72 0.79 -9.26
N ASN A 256 -3.81 -0.54 -9.14
CA ASN A 256 -2.81 -1.52 -9.60
C ASN A 256 -1.40 -1.36 -9.02
N ILE A 257 -1.27 -0.68 -7.87
CA ILE A 257 0.02 -0.57 -7.17
C ILE A 257 0.54 -1.99 -6.81
N PRO A 258 1.78 -2.35 -7.21
CA PRO A 258 2.32 -3.69 -7.03
C PRO A 258 2.93 -3.86 -5.63
N THR A 259 2.12 -3.86 -4.58
CA THR A 259 2.61 -3.94 -3.18
C THR A 259 3.37 -5.23 -2.86
N MET A 260 3.18 -6.30 -3.66
CA MET A 260 3.96 -7.54 -3.61
C MET A 260 5.46 -7.35 -3.90
N LEU A 261 5.86 -6.21 -4.46
CA LEU A 261 7.25 -5.85 -4.74
C LEU A 261 7.96 -5.17 -3.56
N LEU A 262 7.21 -4.67 -2.58
CA LEU A 262 7.79 -4.08 -1.37
C LEU A 262 8.51 -5.15 -0.54
N ASP A 263 9.49 -4.76 0.26
CA ASP A 263 10.24 -5.70 1.12
C ASP A 263 9.32 -6.29 2.20
N HIS A 264 8.44 -5.48 2.77
CA HIS A 264 7.24 -5.90 3.48
C HIS A 264 6.03 -5.78 2.55
N VAL A 265 5.47 -6.93 2.17
CA VAL A 265 4.22 -6.97 1.41
C VAL A 265 3.08 -6.42 2.25
N ILE A 266 2.39 -5.41 1.76
CA ILE A 266 1.22 -4.82 2.42
C ILE A 266 -0.04 -4.99 1.59
N SER A 267 -1.19 -5.04 2.26
CA SER A 267 -2.49 -4.83 1.62
C SER A 267 -2.75 -3.34 1.48
N VAL A 268 -3.18 -2.92 0.29
CA VAL A 268 -3.58 -1.52 0.06
C VAL A 268 -4.83 -1.25 0.91
N PRO A 269 -4.82 -0.25 1.80
CA PRO A 269 -6.00 0.11 2.56
C PRO A 269 -7.07 0.69 1.64
N GLN A 270 -8.32 0.68 2.06
CA GLN A 270 -9.40 1.45 1.45
C GLN A 270 -9.29 2.93 1.87
N PRO A 271 -9.96 3.84 1.16
CA PRO A 271 -10.01 5.24 1.54
C PRO A 271 -10.56 5.44 2.96
N GLY A 272 -9.75 6.05 3.81
CA GLY A 272 -10.05 6.38 5.20
C GLY A 272 -9.69 5.31 6.22
N TYR A 273 -10.11 5.53 7.46
CA TYR A 273 -9.78 4.67 8.59
C TYR A 273 -10.98 4.53 9.53
N VAL A 274 -10.85 3.63 10.51
CA VAL A 274 -11.82 3.48 11.60
C VAL A 274 -11.12 3.56 12.95
N ALA A 275 -11.88 3.91 13.99
CA ALA A 275 -11.42 3.91 15.37
C ALA A 275 -12.38 3.15 16.28
N THR A 276 -11.83 2.40 17.23
CA THR A 276 -12.63 1.71 18.27
C THR A 276 -13.14 2.71 19.31
N GLN A 277 -14.43 2.69 19.64
CA GLN A 277 -15.00 3.54 20.69
C GLN A 277 -15.06 2.84 22.06
N GLY A 278 -15.01 1.51 22.06
CA GLY A 278 -14.95 0.63 23.22
C GLY A 278 -14.00 -0.53 22.95
N THR A 279 -13.99 -1.55 23.81
CA THR A 279 -13.33 -2.81 23.47
C THR A 279 -14.15 -3.53 22.39
N VAL A 280 -13.53 -3.82 21.24
CA VAL A 280 -14.18 -4.45 20.09
C VAL A 280 -13.48 -5.75 19.71
N ASN A 281 -14.26 -6.78 19.43
CA ASN A 281 -13.75 -8.08 18.99
C ASN A 281 -13.23 -8.02 17.55
N LEU A 282 -11.99 -8.44 17.33
CA LEU A 282 -11.46 -8.77 16.00
C LEU A 282 -11.65 -10.27 15.75
N ARG A 283 -12.33 -10.63 14.66
CA ARG A 283 -12.73 -12.02 14.37
C ARG A 283 -12.11 -12.55 13.08
N ALA A 284 -12.01 -13.87 12.99
CA ALA A 284 -11.44 -14.55 11.83
C ALA A 284 -12.30 -14.45 10.56
N ALA A 285 -13.61 -14.22 10.68
CA ALA A 285 -14.57 -14.13 9.58
C ALA A 285 -15.70 -13.12 9.93
N PRO A 286 -16.48 -12.61 8.95
CA PRO A 286 -17.53 -11.60 9.17
C PRO A 286 -18.79 -12.20 9.81
N SER A 287 -18.65 -12.77 11.00
CA SER A 287 -19.73 -13.41 11.75
C SER A 287 -19.45 -13.39 13.25
N THR A 288 -20.50 -13.24 14.05
CA THR A 288 -20.40 -13.32 15.53
C THR A 288 -20.06 -14.72 16.03
N GLY A 289 -20.29 -15.76 15.21
CA GLY A 289 -19.89 -17.14 15.49
C GLY A 289 -18.44 -17.47 15.10
N ALA A 290 -17.75 -16.59 14.38
CA ALA A 290 -16.36 -16.79 13.98
C ALA A 290 -15.41 -16.71 15.18
N ALA A 291 -14.26 -17.38 15.08
CA ALA A 291 -13.24 -17.37 16.13
C ALA A 291 -12.83 -15.93 16.50
N LEU A 292 -12.76 -15.67 17.81
CA LEU A 292 -12.20 -14.43 18.34
C LEU A 292 -10.68 -14.49 18.21
N LEU A 293 -10.10 -13.55 17.47
CA LEU A 293 -8.64 -13.43 17.35
C LEU A 293 -8.11 -12.69 18.57
N ILE A 294 -8.59 -11.45 18.78
CA ILE A 294 -8.24 -10.60 19.91
C ILE A 294 -9.40 -9.64 20.24
N GLU A 295 -9.33 -9.07 21.44
CA GLU A 295 -10.10 -7.89 21.82
C GLU A 295 -9.23 -6.65 21.64
N VAL A 296 -9.69 -5.70 20.82
CA VAL A 296 -8.99 -4.45 20.56
C VAL A 296 -9.52 -3.36 21.51
N PRO A 297 -8.65 -2.72 22.33
CA PRO A 297 -9.05 -1.67 23.26
C PRO A 297 -9.69 -0.45 22.58
N PRO A 298 -10.38 0.43 23.33
CA PRO A 298 -10.85 1.71 22.79
C PRO A 298 -9.71 2.63 22.34
N GLY A 299 -10.01 3.51 21.39
CA GLY A 299 -9.11 4.54 20.86
C GLY A 299 -8.08 4.03 19.86
N GLN A 300 -8.16 2.77 19.42
CA GLN A 300 -7.25 2.21 18.43
C GLN A 300 -7.68 2.62 17.02
N ILE A 301 -6.73 3.12 16.24
CA ILE A 301 -6.91 3.45 14.82
C ILE A 301 -6.54 2.22 13.99
N LEU A 302 -7.42 1.87 13.06
CA LEU A 302 -7.29 0.70 12.20
C LEU A 302 -7.47 1.11 10.75
N SER A 303 -6.69 0.53 9.84
CA SER A 303 -6.94 0.66 8.41
C SER A 303 -8.07 -0.29 8.02
N VAL A 304 -8.86 0.12 7.03
CA VAL A 304 -9.89 -0.74 6.43
C VAL A 304 -9.32 -1.36 5.16
N LEU A 305 -9.46 -2.66 4.97
CA LEU A 305 -9.02 -3.40 3.79
C LEU A 305 -10.19 -3.76 2.85
N GLY A 306 -11.42 -3.64 3.35
CA GLY A 306 -12.67 -3.84 2.62
C GLY A 306 -13.84 -4.07 3.58
N SER A 307 -14.99 -4.47 3.04
CA SER A 307 -16.18 -4.78 3.84
C SER A 307 -16.82 -6.09 3.41
N SER A 308 -17.76 -6.58 4.21
CA SER A 308 -18.71 -7.58 3.73
C SER A 308 -19.63 -6.93 2.69
N PRO A 309 -20.26 -7.70 1.77
CA PRO A 309 -21.18 -7.16 0.78
C PRO A 309 -22.37 -6.41 1.41
N ALA A 310 -22.82 -6.86 2.59
CA ALA A 310 -23.88 -6.20 3.34
C ALA A 310 -23.43 -4.90 4.04
N GLY A 311 -22.11 -4.69 4.21
CA GLY A 311 -21.54 -3.54 4.91
C GLY A 311 -21.49 -3.66 6.44
N ASP A 312 -22.11 -4.70 7.00
CA ASP A 312 -22.20 -4.91 8.47
C ASP A 312 -20.85 -5.23 9.13
N TRP A 313 -19.87 -5.70 8.35
CA TRP A 313 -18.53 -6.04 8.83
C TRP A 313 -17.46 -5.34 8.01
N LEU A 314 -16.45 -4.83 8.69
CA LEU A 314 -15.25 -4.28 8.07
C LEU A 314 -14.08 -5.25 8.25
N HIS A 315 -13.39 -5.56 7.16
CA HIS A 315 -12.09 -6.21 7.22
C HIS A 315 -11.05 -5.14 7.52
N VAL A 316 -10.39 -5.24 8.66
CA VAL A 316 -9.50 -4.21 9.21
C VAL A 316 -8.10 -4.76 9.43
N GLN A 317 -7.13 -3.86 9.50
CA GLN A 317 -5.77 -4.17 9.93
C GLN A 317 -5.35 -3.26 11.08
N THR A 318 -4.77 -3.88 12.10
CA THR A 318 -4.21 -3.20 13.28
C THR A 318 -2.86 -2.57 12.97
N SER A 319 -2.39 -1.68 13.84
CA SER A 319 -1.08 -1.02 13.72
C SER A 319 0.12 -2.00 13.77
N PHE A 320 -0.09 -3.21 14.27
CA PHE A 320 0.91 -4.28 14.33
C PHE A 320 0.67 -5.37 13.27
N GLY A 321 -0.12 -5.08 12.22
CA GLY A 321 -0.24 -5.92 11.03
C GLY A 321 -1.25 -7.07 11.12
N LEU A 322 -1.89 -7.29 12.27
CA LEU A 322 -2.94 -8.30 12.40
C LEU A 322 -4.21 -7.86 11.66
N THR A 323 -4.73 -8.73 10.79
CA THR A 323 -5.95 -8.51 10.01
C THR A 323 -7.11 -9.36 10.52
N GLY A 324 -8.33 -8.85 10.40
CA GLY A 324 -9.54 -9.61 10.73
C GLY A 324 -10.80 -8.78 10.53
N TRP A 325 -11.91 -9.26 11.05
CA TRP A 325 -13.23 -8.67 10.86
C TRP A 325 -13.78 -8.05 12.14
N MET A 326 -14.26 -6.82 12.04
CA MET A 326 -14.95 -6.11 13.11
C MET A 326 -16.35 -5.70 12.67
N PHE A 327 -17.30 -5.74 13.61
CA PHE A 327 -18.66 -5.30 13.35
C PHE A 327 -18.70 -3.77 13.19
N ALA A 328 -19.20 -3.30 12.05
CA ALA A 328 -19.04 -1.91 11.60
C ALA A 328 -19.71 -0.88 12.53
N GLU A 329 -20.84 -1.25 13.15
CA GLU A 329 -21.58 -0.37 14.06
C GLU A 329 -20.85 -0.06 15.37
N LEU A 330 -19.83 -0.85 15.74
CA LEU A 330 -19.02 -0.62 16.94
C LEU A 330 -17.81 0.31 16.69
N LEU A 331 -17.67 0.80 15.45
CA LEU A 331 -16.53 1.57 14.99
C LEU A 331 -16.95 2.99 14.65
N GLN A 332 -16.12 3.96 15.05
CA GLN A 332 -16.18 5.30 14.50
C GLN A 332 -15.54 5.28 13.11
N GLN A 333 -16.31 5.61 12.08
CA GLN A 333 -15.86 5.50 10.69
C GLN A 333 -15.51 6.88 10.11
N ASN A 334 -14.32 7.00 9.54
CA ASN A 334 -13.88 8.15 8.77
C ASN A 334 -13.42 7.66 7.40
N LEU A 335 -14.39 7.20 6.61
CA LEU A 335 -14.18 6.46 5.36
C LEU A 335 -14.56 7.30 4.13
N GLY A 336 -13.81 7.07 3.06
CA GLY A 336 -14.23 7.43 1.71
C GLY A 336 -15.06 6.31 1.08
N THR A 337 -15.11 6.27 -0.25
CA THR A 337 -15.79 5.19 -0.97
C THR A 337 -15.00 3.90 -0.88
N LEU A 338 -15.62 2.85 -0.34
CA LEU A 338 -15.06 1.49 -0.35
C LEU A 338 -15.32 0.82 -1.70
N ASN A 339 -14.30 0.14 -2.22
CA ASN A 339 -14.36 -0.55 -3.51
C ASN A 339 -14.05 -2.05 -3.41
N SER A 340 -13.62 -2.53 -2.24
CA SER A 340 -13.30 -3.94 -1.99
C SER A 340 -14.33 -4.58 -1.07
N PHE A 341 -15.01 -5.60 -1.60
CA PHE A 341 -16.05 -6.34 -0.90
C PHE A 341 -15.69 -7.83 -0.89
N TYR A 342 -15.78 -8.48 0.27
CA TYR A 342 -15.40 -9.88 0.42
C TYR A 342 -16.52 -10.69 1.08
N GLU A 343 -16.96 -11.74 0.39
CA GLU A 343 -17.92 -12.73 0.93
C GLU A 343 -17.31 -13.56 2.07
N ASN A 344 -16.00 -13.79 2.00
CA ASN A 344 -15.21 -14.54 2.99
C ASN A 344 -13.90 -13.79 3.26
N THR A 345 -13.19 -14.18 4.32
CA THR A 345 -11.87 -13.62 4.63
C THR A 345 -10.93 -13.79 3.43
N PRO A 346 -10.37 -12.69 2.89
CA PRO A 346 -9.47 -12.77 1.74
C PRO A 346 -8.17 -13.48 2.13
N THR A 347 -7.56 -14.18 1.18
CA THR A 347 -6.24 -14.76 1.38
C THR A 347 -5.18 -13.65 1.45
N PRO A 348 -4.16 -13.78 2.31
CA PRO A 348 -3.06 -12.83 2.35
C PRO A 348 -2.36 -12.69 0.98
N ILE A 349 -1.85 -11.50 0.71
CA ILE A 349 -1.09 -11.22 -0.51
C ILE A 349 0.27 -11.90 -0.38
N VAL A 350 0.64 -12.67 -1.39
CA VAL A 350 1.94 -13.37 -1.45
C VAL A 350 2.85 -12.63 -2.43
N ARG A 351 4.15 -12.60 -2.11
CA ARG A 351 5.19 -12.11 -3.00
C ARG A 351 5.23 -12.91 -4.30
N VAL A 352 5.44 -12.24 -5.42
CA VAL A 352 5.66 -12.88 -6.74
C VAL A 352 7.11 -13.32 -6.93
N GLY A 353 7.32 -14.35 -7.75
CA GLY A 353 8.64 -14.94 -7.98
C GLY A 353 8.97 -16.05 -6.98
N ASN A 354 10.26 -16.30 -6.77
CA ASN A 354 10.77 -17.29 -5.83
C ASN A 354 11.17 -16.62 -4.51
N PRO A 355 10.24 -16.37 -3.57
CA PRO A 355 10.61 -15.85 -2.25
C PRO A 355 11.52 -16.85 -1.55
N VAL A 356 12.58 -16.35 -0.92
CA VAL A 356 13.29 -17.13 0.08
C VAL A 356 12.31 -17.31 1.24
N LEU A 357 11.83 -18.54 1.42
CA LEU A 357 10.90 -18.93 2.49
C LEU A 357 11.57 -19.97 3.38
N ASN A 358 12.79 -19.68 3.81
CA ASN A 358 13.53 -20.57 4.69
C ASN A 358 13.98 -19.84 5.95
N ALA A 359 14.21 -20.62 7.01
CA ALA A 359 14.72 -20.14 8.27
C ALA A 359 15.71 -21.14 8.83
N THR A 360 16.63 -20.66 9.67
CA THR A 360 17.58 -21.50 10.41
C THR A 360 17.18 -21.53 11.88
N VAL A 361 17.15 -22.72 12.48
CA VAL A 361 16.94 -22.86 13.93
C VAL A 361 18.17 -22.35 14.68
N ILE A 362 17.99 -21.32 15.51
CA ILE A 362 19.07 -20.70 16.29
C ILE A 362 19.03 -21.04 17.79
N ALA A 363 17.99 -21.76 18.25
CA ALA A 363 17.91 -22.21 19.63
C ALA A 363 19.02 -23.25 19.94
N PRO A 364 19.93 -23.00 20.90
CA PRO A 364 21.09 -23.88 21.15
C PRO A 364 20.73 -25.33 21.48
N ASP A 365 19.64 -25.53 22.24
CA ASP A 365 19.14 -26.85 22.64
C ASP A 365 18.15 -27.45 21.61
N GLY A 366 18.02 -26.81 20.45
CA GLY A 366 16.96 -27.08 19.49
C GLY A 366 15.61 -26.49 19.93
N VAL A 367 14.58 -26.72 19.12
CA VAL A 367 13.23 -26.20 19.36
C VAL A 367 12.15 -27.26 19.18
N ASN A 368 11.15 -27.25 20.05
CA ASN A 368 9.99 -28.13 19.96
C ASN A 368 9.16 -27.77 18.72
N LEU A 369 8.95 -28.75 17.84
CA LEU A 369 7.95 -28.71 16.79
C LEU A 369 6.61 -29.10 17.40
N ARG A 370 5.59 -28.22 17.33
CA ARG A 370 4.28 -28.43 17.96
C ARG A 370 3.17 -28.63 16.94
N ASN A 371 2.06 -29.24 17.35
CA ASN A 371 0.91 -29.44 16.47
C ASN A 371 0.02 -28.20 16.28
N ALA A 372 0.17 -27.15 17.10
CA ALA A 372 -0.53 -25.88 16.99
C ALA A 372 0.30 -24.71 17.59
N PRO A 373 0.01 -23.44 17.24
CA PRO A 373 0.90 -22.29 17.49
C PRO A 373 0.87 -21.72 18.92
N ASP A 374 1.11 -22.55 19.92
CA ASP A 374 1.28 -22.12 21.31
C ASP A 374 2.09 -23.12 22.13
N VAL A 375 2.71 -22.66 23.22
CA VAL A 375 3.47 -23.51 24.14
C VAL A 375 2.62 -24.56 24.88
N SER A 376 1.30 -24.38 24.95
CA SER A 376 0.37 -25.31 25.58
C SER A 376 0.02 -26.53 24.71
N PHE A 377 0.24 -26.46 23.40
CA PHE A 377 -0.05 -27.56 22.48
C PHE A 377 1.05 -28.62 22.45
N ALA A 378 0.74 -29.86 22.05
CA ALA A 378 1.66 -30.98 22.16
C ALA A 378 2.89 -30.82 21.23
N ALA A 379 4.09 -31.14 21.76
CA ALA A 379 5.28 -31.28 20.93
C ALA A 379 5.21 -32.61 20.16
N ILE A 380 5.37 -32.55 18.85
CA ILE A 380 5.40 -33.68 17.92
C ILE A 380 6.82 -34.05 17.46
N GLY A 381 7.81 -33.23 17.83
CA GLY A 381 9.22 -33.48 17.55
C GLY A 381 10.11 -32.36 18.08
N ILE A 382 11.41 -32.49 17.83
CA ILE A 382 12.43 -31.48 18.14
C ILE A 382 13.25 -31.23 16.89
N LEU A 383 13.44 -29.96 16.53
CA LEU A 383 14.33 -29.53 15.47
C LEU A 383 15.68 -29.14 16.09
N PRO A 384 16.80 -29.79 15.71
CA PRO A 384 18.12 -29.44 16.20
C PRO A 384 18.56 -28.01 15.81
N PHE A 385 19.50 -27.44 16.58
CA PHE A 385 20.21 -26.21 16.21
C PHE A 385 20.83 -26.32 14.80
N GLY A 386 20.74 -25.24 14.02
CA GLY A 386 21.26 -25.16 12.66
C GLY A 386 20.38 -25.85 11.60
N THR A 387 19.23 -26.43 11.98
CA THR A 387 18.30 -27.01 11.01
C THR A 387 17.73 -25.91 10.13
N VAL A 388 17.84 -26.08 8.80
CA VAL A 388 17.16 -25.22 7.82
C VAL A 388 15.76 -25.78 7.58
N VAL A 389 14.76 -24.92 7.69
CA VAL A 389 13.33 -25.26 7.56
C VAL A 389 12.69 -24.39 6.50
N ASN A 390 11.63 -24.88 5.85
CA ASN A 390 10.78 -24.06 4.99
C ASN A 390 9.68 -23.42 5.84
N LEU A 391 9.36 -22.16 5.58
CA LEU A 391 8.27 -21.42 6.21
C LEU A 391 7.00 -21.56 5.36
N GLU A 392 5.89 -21.98 5.97
CA GLU A 392 4.63 -22.28 5.26
C GLU A 392 3.51 -21.29 5.59
N ALA A 393 3.36 -20.93 6.87
CA ALA A 393 2.28 -20.07 7.35
C ALA A 393 2.66 -19.38 8.66
N ARG A 394 1.90 -18.36 9.05
CA ARG A 394 1.98 -17.73 10.37
C ARG A 394 0.70 -17.93 11.17
N SER A 395 0.83 -17.84 12.49
CA SER A 395 -0.28 -18.00 13.41
C SER A 395 -1.21 -16.78 13.38
N PRO A 396 -2.53 -16.98 13.54
CA PRO A 396 -3.49 -15.89 13.60
C PRO A 396 -3.47 -15.11 14.93
N TYR A 397 -2.80 -15.63 15.98
CA TYR A 397 -2.91 -15.07 17.34
C TYR A 397 -1.60 -15.06 18.15
N SER A 398 -0.49 -15.57 17.63
CA SER A 398 0.78 -15.68 18.37
C SER A 398 1.99 -15.55 17.44
N PRO A 399 3.19 -15.23 17.95
CA PRO A 399 4.41 -15.15 17.14
C PRO A 399 4.98 -16.54 16.83
N TRP A 400 4.17 -17.39 16.22
CA TRP A 400 4.51 -18.75 15.80
C TRP A 400 4.36 -18.88 14.29
N VAL A 401 5.22 -19.68 13.69
CA VAL A 401 5.19 -19.99 12.26
C VAL A 401 5.10 -21.49 12.05
N ARG A 402 4.32 -21.87 11.05
CA ARG A 402 4.24 -23.23 10.56
C ARG A 402 5.41 -23.46 9.62
N ILE A 403 6.14 -24.53 9.85
CA ILE A 403 7.31 -24.91 9.09
C ILE A 403 7.15 -26.30 8.50
N SER A 404 7.94 -26.62 7.48
CA SER A 404 8.22 -27.98 7.07
C SER A 404 9.71 -28.28 7.02
N ALA A 405 10.07 -29.46 7.51
CA ALA A 405 11.43 -29.99 7.49
C ALA A 405 11.41 -31.51 7.40
N ASN A 406 12.18 -32.10 6.48
CA ASN A 406 12.35 -33.55 6.35
C ASN A 406 11.02 -34.35 6.28
N GLY A 407 10.00 -33.80 5.60
CA GLY A 407 8.69 -34.42 5.45
C GLY A 407 7.76 -34.31 6.68
N SER A 408 8.15 -33.58 7.72
CA SER A 408 7.31 -33.25 8.87
C SER A 408 6.94 -31.77 8.86
N SER A 409 5.67 -31.45 9.18
CA SER A 409 5.20 -30.07 9.34
C SER A 409 4.67 -29.84 10.75
N GLY A 410 4.83 -28.62 11.25
CA GLY A 410 4.33 -28.21 12.55
C GLY A 410 4.69 -26.77 12.89
N TRP A 411 4.41 -26.36 14.11
CA TRP A 411 4.53 -24.99 14.58
C TRP A 411 5.77 -24.80 15.45
N VAL A 412 6.49 -23.71 15.21
CA VAL A 412 7.67 -23.30 15.97
C VAL A 412 7.53 -21.84 16.36
N ALA A 413 8.01 -21.48 17.56
CA ALA A 413 8.05 -20.08 18.00
C ALA A 413 9.04 -19.30 17.13
N LEU A 414 8.60 -18.16 16.58
CA LEU A 414 9.40 -17.36 15.65
C LEU A 414 10.76 -16.93 16.25
N ILE A 415 10.79 -16.64 17.55
CA ILE A 415 12.00 -16.25 18.28
C ILE A 415 13.11 -17.32 18.27
N ALA A 416 12.79 -18.58 17.94
CA ALA A 416 13.77 -19.66 17.83
C ALA A 416 14.39 -19.78 16.43
N LEU A 417 14.01 -18.91 15.50
CA LEU A 417 14.38 -18.94 14.10
C LEU A 417 15.10 -17.65 13.70
N GLU A 418 16.09 -17.79 12.83
CA GLU A 418 16.71 -16.68 12.09
C GLU A 418 16.30 -16.80 10.61
N THR A 419 15.81 -15.71 10.03
CA THR A 419 15.34 -15.68 8.66
C THR A 419 15.34 -14.26 8.10
N ASP A 420 15.65 -14.14 6.82
CA ASP A 420 15.45 -12.91 6.03
C ASP A 420 14.04 -12.86 5.43
N THR A 421 13.20 -13.85 5.71
CA THR A 421 11.82 -13.93 5.22
C THR A 421 10.95 -12.94 5.98
N TYR A 422 10.17 -12.16 5.22
CA TYR A 422 9.16 -11.29 5.82
C TYR A 422 7.98 -12.11 6.35
N ILE A 423 7.90 -12.31 7.66
CA ILE A 423 6.93 -13.23 8.28
C ILE A 423 5.48 -12.85 7.97
N ASP A 424 5.15 -11.56 7.90
CA ASP A 424 3.76 -11.14 7.59
C ASP A 424 3.33 -11.46 6.15
N ALA A 425 4.29 -11.76 5.27
CA ALA A 425 4.02 -12.23 3.91
C ALA A 425 3.64 -13.73 3.88
N LEU A 426 3.83 -14.47 4.98
CA LEU A 426 3.32 -15.83 5.11
C LEU A 426 1.79 -15.80 5.24
N PRO A 427 1.08 -16.75 4.60
CA PRO A 427 -0.36 -16.88 4.79
C PRO A 427 -0.67 -17.14 6.27
N ILE A 428 -1.81 -16.63 6.74
CA ILE A 428 -2.30 -16.93 8.07
C ILE A 428 -3.05 -18.26 7.99
N ASP A 429 -2.67 -19.22 8.84
CA ASP A 429 -3.39 -20.49 8.98
C ASP A 429 -4.49 -20.31 10.05
N PHE A 430 -5.73 -20.09 9.60
CA PHE A 430 -6.87 -19.97 10.51
C PHE A 430 -7.43 -21.33 10.98
N ASP A 431 -6.95 -22.43 10.41
CA ASP A 431 -7.38 -23.80 10.75
C ASP A 431 -6.59 -24.35 11.96
N VAL A 432 -6.37 -23.49 12.95
CA VAL A 432 -5.69 -23.84 14.21
C VAL A 432 -6.62 -23.64 15.41
N PRO A 433 -6.56 -24.53 16.41
CA PRO A 433 -7.34 -24.34 17.64
C PRO A 433 -6.90 -23.06 18.35
N PRO A 434 -7.82 -22.26 18.94
CA PRO A 434 -7.42 -21.12 19.76
C PRO A 434 -6.62 -21.60 20.99
N PRO A 435 -5.70 -20.79 21.53
CA PRO A 435 -4.98 -21.18 22.73
C PRO A 435 -5.98 -21.42 23.87
N PRO A 436 -5.72 -22.40 24.76
CA PRO A 436 -6.56 -22.61 25.93
C PRO A 436 -6.71 -21.29 26.68
N GLY A 437 -7.96 -20.89 26.94
CA GLY A 437 -8.22 -19.69 27.74
C GLY A 437 -7.49 -19.82 29.09
N PRO A 438 -7.07 -18.70 29.70
CA PRO A 438 -6.46 -18.73 31.03
C PRO A 438 -7.40 -19.53 31.94
N THR A 439 -6.87 -20.55 32.62
CA THR A 439 -7.65 -21.32 33.58
C THR A 439 -8.30 -20.34 34.53
N ARG A 440 -9.63 -20.21 34.44
CA ARG A 440 -10.39 -19.31 35.29
C ARG A 440 -10.08 -19.72 36.71
N VAL A 441 -9.40 -18.85 37.47
CA VAL A 441 -9.09 -19.13 38.88
C VAL A 441 -10.42 -19.48 39.56
N PRO A 442 -10.61 -20.73 40.02
CA PRO A 442 -11.84 -21.09 40.71
C PRO A 442 -11.86 -20.33 42.04
N GLY A 443 -12.69 -19.29 42.16
CA GLY A 443 -12.83 -18.61 43.46
C GLY A 443 -13.34 -17.17 43.54
N SER A 444 -13.77 -16.51 42.46
CA SER A 444 -14.35 -15.14 42.55
C SER A 444 -15.87 -15.09 42.36
N TRP A 445 -16.58 -16.11 42.85
CA TRP A 445 -18.01 -16.03 43.12
C TRP A 445 -18.22 -16.48 44.56
N GLY A 446 -18.86 -15.63 45.34
CA GLY A 446 -19.02 -15.77 46.79
C GLY A 446 -19.67 -17.10 47.16
N ASN A 447 -18.86 -18.05 47.61
CA ASN A 447 -19.36 -19.12 48.45
C ASN A 447 -19.36 -18.58 49.87
N ALA A 448 -20.54 -18.22 50.36
CA ALA A 448 -20.78 -18.13 51.79
C ALA A 448 -20.38 -19.49 52.38
N PHE A 449 -19.27 -19.54 53.11
CA PHE A 449 -19.01 -20.67 54.00
C PHE A 449 -20.21 -20.78 54.94
N PRO A 450 -20.87 -21.95 55.05
CA PRO A 450 -21.83 -22.16 56.11
C PRO A 450 -21.10 -21.95 57.43
N ASP A 451 -21.54 -20.96 58.20
CA ASP A 451 -21.08 -20.76 59.56
C ASP A 451 -21.37 -22.05 60.35
N PRO A 452 -20.33 -22.76 60.85
CA PRO A 452 -20.51 -23.99 61.63
C PRO A 452 -21.31 -23.79 62.92
N ASN A 453 -21.57 -22.54 63.34
CA ASN A 453 -22.22 -22.20 64.60
C ASN A 453 -23.69 -21.77 64.46
N ARG A 454 -24.34 -21.95 63.30
CA ARG A 454 -25.76 -21.63 63.16
C ARG A 454 -26.62 -22.87 63.49
N PRO A 455 -27.32 -22.94 64.63
CA PRO A 455 -28.29 -23.99 64.88
C PRO A 455 -29.49 -23.75 63.95
N GLY A 456 -29.99 -24.83 63.33
CA GLY A 456 -31.06 -24.77 62.34
C GLY A 456 -32.31 -24.03 62.83
N GLY A 457 -32.87 -23.23 61.94
CA GLY A 457 -34.16 -22.58 62.06
C GLY A 457 -34.88 -22.63 60.72
#